data_AF-A0A916N7N5-F1
#
_entry.id   AF-A0A916N7N5-F1
#
_cell.length_a   1.000
_cell.length_b   1.000
_cell.length_c   1.000
_cell.angle_alpha   90.00
_cell.angle_beta   90.00
_cell.angle_gamma   90.00
#
_symmetry.space_group_name_H-M   'P 1'
#
loop_
_entity.id
_entity.type
_entity.pdbx_description
1 polymer ?
#
loop_
_entity_poly.entity_id
_entity_poly.type
_entity_poly.pdbx_seq_one_letter_code
_entity_poly.pdbx_strand_id
1 'polypeptide(L)'
;MAGKQPTFKPYNQQQIILLPPSLEELVPKSHPVRIVNEVINKVNLGPLNSAYKTTGASSYHPQMLLKVLVYGYVSNVYSSRKLEAACKESIYFMWVSGMSYPDHNTINRFRGVRLKEALRSVFEEVVLLLAQEGLLSIEEIFIDGTKIEANANRYTFVWRKAIATNKEKMKQQLKHIWEYAQSVAAKEDELPDPPDFTTIDTEKVQSTVDKLNEVENSVKLTTPIRFKLTTCSGRN
;
A
#
# COMPACT_ATOMS: atom_id res chain seq x y z
N MET A 1 -46.51 8.52 21.49
CA MET A 1 -45.35 7.69 21.89
C MET A 1 -44.13 8.26 21.19
N ALA A 2 -43.17 8.83 21.92
CA ALA A 2 -41.96 9.40 21.32
C ALA A 2 -41.18 8.28 20.62
N GLY A 3 -40.91 8.44 19.32
CA GLY A 3 -40.20 7.46 18.51
C GLY A 3 -38.83 7.16 19.10
N LYS A 4 -38.52 5.88 19.30
CA LYS A 4 -37.24 5.43 19.88
C LYS A 4 -36.13 5.72 18.86
N GLN A 5 -35.28 6.70 19.18
CA GLN A 5 -34.12 7.04 18.35
C GLN A 5 -33.07 5.92 18.41
N PRO A 6 -32.35 5.64 17.31
CA PRO A 6 -31.24 4.70 17.33
C PRO A 6 -30.11 5.22 18.22
N THR A 7 -29.48 4.32 18.96
CA THR A 7 -28.29 4.62 19.77
C THR A 7 -27.05 4.31 18.94
N PHE A 8 -26.25 5.35 18.68
CA PHE A 8 -24.99 5.23 17.93
C PHE A 8 -23.81 5.01 18.87
N LYS A 9 -22.71 4.46 18.34
CA LYS A 9 -21.42 4.42 19.03
C LYS A 9 -20.86 5.86 19.14
N PRO A 10 -20.03 6.15 20.16
CA PRO A 10 -19.37 7.44 20.26
C PRO A 10 -18.54 7.70 18.99
N TYR A 11 -18.67 8.91 18.44
CA TYR A 11 -17.97 9.37 17.24
C TYR A 11 -17.29 10.69 17.55
N ASN A 12 -15.97 10.65 17.71
CA ASN A 12 -15.18 11.84 18.06
C ASN A 12 -13.78 11.72 17.44
N GLN A 13 -13.46 12.62 16.51
CA GLN A 13 -12.15 12.71 15.85
C GLN A 13 -11.10 13.42 16.72
N GLN A 14 -11.53 14.19 17.72
CA GLN A 14 -10.67 14.90 18.66
C GLN A 14 -10.37 14.06 19.91
N GLN A 15 -10.45 12.74 19.79
CA GLN A 15 -10.19 11.83 20.90
C GLN A 15 -8.72 11.91 21.32
N ILE A 16 -8.48 12.39 22.54
CA ILE A 16 -7.15 12.47 23.12
C ILE A 16 -6.76 11.09 23.64
N ILE A 17 -5.60 10.59 23.20
CA ILE A 17 -4.98 9.36 23.69
C ILE A 17 -3.79 9.76 24.56
N LEU A 18 -3.70 9.22 25.78
CA LEU A 18 -2.64 9.58 26.75
C LEU A 18 -1.23 9.21 26.24
N LEU A 19 -1.10 8.06 25.58
CA LEU A 19 0.13 7.61 24.92
C LEU A 19 -0.22 7.14 23.50
N PRO A 20 0.46 7.64 22.45
CA PRO A 20 0.19 7.18 21.09
C PRO A 20 0.58 5.69 20.96
N PRO A 21 -0.24 4.89 20.25
CA PRO A 21 0.11 3.50 19.98
C PRO A 21 1.37 3.40 19.13
N SER A 22 2.18 2.38 19.36
CA SER A 22 3.35 2.12 18.52
C SER A 22 2.91 1.63 17.12
N LEU A 23 3.73 1.90 16.08
CA LEU A 23 3.45 1.35 14.75
C LEU A 23 3.40 -0.19 14.76
N GLU A 24 4.13 -0.81 15.68
CA GLU A 24 4.16 -2.26 15.87
C GLU A 24 2.81 -2.82 16.33
N GLU A 25 2.08 -2.06 17.17
CA GLU A 25 0.73 -2.41 17.62
C GLU A 25 -0.33 -2.17 16.54
N LEU A 26 -0.14 -1.13 15.73
CA LEU A 26 -1.08 -0.78 14.67
C LEU A 26 -1.05 -1.75 13.48
N VAL A 27 0.08 -2.44 13.26
CA VAL A 27 0.24 -3.39 12.15
C VAL A 27 0.02 -4.83 12.65
N PRO A 28 -1.03 -5.54 12.16
CA PRO A 28 -1.30 -6.91 12.55
C PRO A 28 -0.12 -7.85 12.27
N LYS A 29 0.09 -8.86 13.12
CA LYS A 29 1.18 -9.84 12.98
C LYS A 29 1.06 -10.68 11.70
N SER A 30 -0.15 -10.91 11.22
CA SER A 30 -0.43 -11.66 9.98
C SER A 30 -0.35 -10.81 8.71
N HIS A 31 -0.01 -9.52 8.81
CA HIS A 31 -0.06 -8.62 7.68
C HIS A 31 1.10 -8.90 6.68
N PRO A 32 0.87 -8.90 5.35
CA PRO A 32 1.89 -9.23 4.34
C PRO A 32 3.15 -8.37 4.42
N VAL A 33 3.00 -7.13 4.88
CA VAL A 33 4.10 -6.18 5.11
C VAL A 33 5.22 -6.75 5.99
N ARG A 34 4.88 -7.59 6.97
CA ARG A 34 5.85 -8.20 7.88
C ARG A 34 6.67 -9.26 7.20
N ILE A 35 6.04 -10.06 6.34
CA ILE A 35 6.76 -11.05 5.53
C ILE A 35 7.71 -10.33 4.58
N VAL A 36 7.26 -9.28 3.88
CA VAL A 36 8.13 -8.49 2.99
C VAL A 36 9.34 -7.95 3.76
N ASN A 37 9.13 -7.44 4.98
CA ASN A 37 10.21 -6.98 5.84
C ASN A 37 11.18 -8.11 6.22
N GLU A 38 10.69 -9.27 6.65
CA GLU A 38 11.52 -10.42 7.02
C GLU A 38 12.31 -10.99 5.84
N VAL A 39 11.67 -11.12 4.67
CA VAL A 39 12.33 -11.61 3.46
C VAL A 39 13.47 -10.67 3.07
N ILE A 40 13.21 -9.37 3.02
CA ILE A 40 14.23 -8.39 2.64
C ILE A 40 15.35 -8.29 3.69
N ASN A 41 15.07 -8.53 4.97
CA ASN A 41 16.10 -8.59 6.01
C ASN A 41 17.05 -9.78 5.84
N LYS A 42 16.62 -10.87 5.19
CA LYS A 42 17.44 -12.06 4.92
C LYS A 42 18.28 -11.93 3.63
N VAL A 43 17.94 -10.99 2.74
CA VAL A 43 18.66 -10.77 1.48
C VAL A 43 20.02 -10.10 1.77
N ASN A 44 21.07 -10.58 1.11
CA ASN A 44 22.39 -9.94 1.18
C ASN A 44 22.43 -8.65 0.35
N LEU A 45 22.41 -7.51 1.02
CA LEU A 45 22.45 -6.18 0.41
C LEU A 45 23.87 -5.59 0.28
N GLY A 46 24.92 -6.38 0.50
CA GLY A 46 26.32 -5.95 0.36
C GLY A 46 26.61 -5.24 -0.97
N PRO A 47 26.21 -5.81 -2.14
CA PRO A 47 26.39 -5.16 -3.43
C PRO A 47 25.68 -3.81 -3.51
N LEU A 48 24.45 -3.73 -2.99
CA LEU A 48 23.66 -2.50 -3.01
C LEU A 48 24.27 -1.41 -2.12
N ASN A 49 24.76 -1.78 -0.93
CA ASN A 49 25.40 -0.85 0.00
C ASN A 49 26.73 -0.32 -0.58
N SER A 50 27.48 -1.14 -1.32
CA SER A 50 28.73 -0.72 -1.96
C SER A 50 28.54 0.33 -3.06
N ALA A 51 27.34 0.42 -3.65
CA ALA A 51 27.00 1.42 -4.66
C ALA A 51 26.78 2.83 -4.05
N TYR A 52 26.75 2.95 -2.72
CA TYR A 52 26.61 4.22 -2.03
C TYR A 52 27.98 4.81 -1.71
N LYS A 53 28.16 6.08 -2.05
CA LYS A 53 29.37 6.83 -1.74
C LYS A 53 29.33 7.28 -0.28
N THR A 54 30.48 7.24 0.40
CA THR A 54 30.63 7.69 1.79
C THR A 54 30.64 9.22 1.93
N THR A 55 30.76 9.96 0.84
CA THR A 55 30.90 11.43 0.84
C THR A 55 29.61 12.13 0.45
N GLY A 56 29.25 13.19 1.18
CA GLY A 56 28.10 14.06 0.90
C GLY A 56 27.03 14.00 1.99
N ALA A 57 25.81 14.43 1.64
CA ALA A 57 24.66 14.36 2.53
C ALA A 57 24.26 12.91 2.84
N SER A 58 23.68 12.70 4.03
CA SER A 58 23.19 11.39 4.45
C SER A 58 22.14 10.88 3.46
N SER A 59 22.31 9.63 3.04
CA SER A 59 21.36 8.94 2.17
C SER A 59 20.43 8.08 3.01
N TYR A 60 19.19 7.93 2.55
CA TYR A 60 18.29 6.91 3.10
C TYR A 60 18.88 5.51 2.99
N HIS A 61 18.57 4.66 3.98
CA HIS A 61 19.09 3.30 4.01
C HIS A 61 18.59 2.51 2.78
N PRO A 62 19.47 1.85 2.00
CA PRO A 62 19.08 1.20 0.74
C PRO A 62 18.07 0.07 0.97
N GLN A 63 18.21 -0.67 2.08
CA GLN A 63 17.25 -1.69 2.51
C GLN A 63 15.85 -1.11 2.78
N MET A 64 15.76 0.10 3.35
CA MET A 64 14.47 0.73 3.61
C MET A 64 13.78 1.09 2.30
N LEU A 65 14.50 1.74 1.39
CA LEU A 65 13.98 2.08 0.07
C LEU A 65 13.58 0.83 -0.74
N LEU A 66 14.32 -0.27 -0.58
CA LEU A 66 13.99 -1.55 -1.20
C LEU A 66 12.68 -2.11 -0.65
N LYS A 67 12.48 -2.07 0.67
CA LYS A 67 11.22 -2.54 1.28
C LYS A 67 10.03 -1.71 0.82
N VAL A 68 10.17 -0.38 0.76
CA VAL A 68 9.11 0.51 0.27
C VAL A 68 8.74 0.18 -1.18
N LEU A 69 9.73 -0.01 -2.05
CA LEU A 69 9.49 -0.37 -3.46
C LEU A 69 8.80 -1.73 -3.60
N VAL A 70 9.33 -2.77 -2.95
CA VAL A 70 8.80 -4.12 -3.04
C VAL A 70 7.38 -4.18 -2.49
N TYR A 71 7.15 -3.59 -1.31
CA TYR A 71 5.83 -3.55 -0.71
C TYR A 71 4.84 -2.71 -1.54
N GLY A 72 5.33 -1.63 -2.16
CA GLY A 72 4.63 -0.87 -3.17
C GLY A 72 4.09 -1.75 -4.28
N TYR A 73 4.94 -2.57 -4.89
CA TYR A 73 4.55 -3.45 -5.99
C TYR A 73 3.60 -4.56 -5.55
N VAL A 74 3.80 -5.14 -4.37
CA VAL A 74 2.85 -6.10 -3.77
C VAL A 74 1.48 -5.46 -3.55
N SER A 75 1.46 -4.16 -3.23
CA SER A 75 0.22 -3.39 -3.01
C SER A 75 -0.32 -2.71 -4.29
N ASN A 76 0.22 -3.06 -5.47
CA ASN A 76 -0.12 -2.44 -6.77
C ASN A 76 0.09 -0.91 -6.85
N VAL A 77 1.01 -0.37 -6.05
CA VAL A 77 1.44 1.04 -6.09
C VAL A 77 2.79 1.15 -6.78
N TYR A 78 2.75 1.54 -8.06
CA TYR A 78 3.94 1.59 -8.94
C TYR A 78 4.54 3.00 -9.11
N SER A 79 3.70 4.01 -8.84
CA SER A 79 3.99 5.42 -8.95
C SER A 79 4.93 5.91 -7.84
N SER A 80 5.97 6.66 -8.20
CA SER A 80 6.87 7.22 -7.17
C SER A 80 6.16 8.26 -6.30
N ARG A 81 5.29 9.08 -6.91
CA ARG A 81 4.49 10.10 -6.21
C ARG A 81 3.49 9.44 -5.25
N LYS A 82 2.82 8.37 -5.68
CA LYS A 82 1.91 7.60 -4.80
C LYS A 82 2.67 6.88 -3.69
N LEU A 83 3.90 6.39 -3.95
CA LEU A 83 4.73 5.80 -2.90
C LEU A 83 5.16 6.82 -1.86
N GLU A 84 5.51 8.05 -2.28
CA GLU A 84 5.78 9.15 -1.36
C GLU A 84 4.56 9.48 -0.50
N ALA A 85 3.38 9.64 -1.11
CA ALA A 85 2.13 9.89 -0.39
C ALA A 85 1.81 8.73 0.58
N ALA A 86 1.95 7.49 0.12
CA ALA A 86 1.74 6.31 0.95
C ALA A 86 2.69 6.26 2.16
N CYS A 87 3.95 6.68 2.01
CA CYS A 87 4.88 6.78 3.14
C CYS A 87 4.42 7.80 4.21
N LYS A 88 3.65 8.83 3.83
CA LYS A 88 3.12 9.85 4.76
C LYS A 88 1.76 9.46 5.36
N GLU A 89 0.93 8.77 4.60
CA GLU A 89 -0.49 8.53 4.93
C GLU A 89 -0.78 7.12 5.44
N SER A 90 -0.03 6.12 4.99
CA SER A 90 -0.31 4.71 5.27
C SER A 90 0.55 4.16 6.39
N ILE A 91 -0.09 3.71 7.47
CA ILE A 91 0.55 3.08 8.63
C ILE A 91 1.50 1.94 8.21
N TYR A 92 1.12 1.15 7.20
CA TYR A 92 1.95 0.03 6.73
C TYR A 92 3.26 0.50 6.08
N PHE A 93 3.20 1.55 5.26
CA PHE A 93 4.40 2.13 4.65
C PHE A 93 5.23 2.87 5.70
N MET A 94 4.60 3.58 6.65
CA MET A 94 5.29 4.20 7.79
C MET A 94 6.04 3.16 8.63
N TRP A 95 5.47 1.98 8.86
CA TRP A 95 6.12 0.89 9.58
C TRP A 95 7.31 0.33 8.80
N VAL A 96 7.16 0.10 7.49
CA VAL A 96 8.26 -0.39 6.63
C VAL A 96 9.39 0.62 6.50
N SER A 97 9.05 1.90 6.35
CA SER A 97 10.01 2.98 6.20
C SER A 97 10.63 3.40 7.53
N GLY A 98 10.07 2.95 8.66
CA GLY A 98 10.48 3.37 9.99
C GLY A 98 10.28 4.86 10.22
N MET A 99 9.11 5.41 9.84
CA MET A 99 8.79 6.84 9.87
C MET A 99 9.72 7.72 9.01
N SER A 100 10.36 7.12 7.99
CA SER A 100 11.10 7.88 6.98
C SER A 100 10.18 8.23 5.80
N TYR A 101 10.36 9.44 5.26
CA TYR A 101 9.53 9.98 4.16
C TYR A 101 10.41 10.29 2.94
N PRO A 102 10.82 9.27 2.17
CA PRO A 102 11.60 9.49 0.97
C PRO A 102 10.77 10.23 -0.09
N ASP A 103 11.33 11.30 -0.63
CA ASP A 103 10.74 12.05 -1.75
C ASP A 103 10.63 11.18 -3.01
N HIS A 104 9.65 11.43 -3.87
CA HIS A 104 9.46 10.71 -5.14
C HIS A 104 10.72 10.71 -6.01
N ASN A 105 11.50 11.80 -6.00
CA ASN A 105 12.80 11.87 -6.70
C ASN A 105 13.82 10.87 -6.14
N THR A 106 13.83 10.70 -4.82
CA THR A 106 14.71 9.73 -4.16
C THR A 106 14.33 8.31 -4.55
N ILE A 107 13.03 8.00 -4.55
CA ILE A 107 12.50 6.69 -4.95
C ILE A 107 12.80 6.43 -6.44
N ASN A 108 12.58 7.42 -7.30
CA ASN A 108 12.82 7.30 -8.74
C ASN A 108 14.31 7.11 -9.05
N ARG A 109 15.19 7.89 -8.42
CA ARG A 109 16.65 7.77 -8.55
C ARG A 109 17.16 6.43 -8.03
N PHE A 110 16.57 5.92 -6.95
CA PHE A 110 16.88 4.58 -6.45
C PHE A 110 16.50 3.54 -7.52
N ARG A 111 15.26 3.55 -8.01
CA ARG A 111 14.76 2.63 -9.05
C ARG A 111 15.55 2.67 -10.36
N GLY A 112 15.80 3.87 -10.90
CA GLY A 112 16.35 4.04 -12.25
C GLY A 112 17.87 3.89 -12.36
N VAL A 113 18.61 4.37 -11.35
CA VAL A 113 20.09 4.45 -11.42
C VAL A 113 20.75 3.32 -10.65
N ARG A 114 20.25 2.99 -9.45
CA ARG A 114 20.94 2.08 -8.51
C ARG A 114 20.47 0.63 -8.61
N LEU A 115 19.31 0.39 -9.22
CA LEU A 115 18.59 -0.87 -9.07
C LEU A 115 18.34 -1.62 -10.38
N LYS A 116 18.68 -1.05 -11.54
CA LYS A 116 18.39 -1.64 -12.87
C LYS A 116 18.87 -3.08 -13.03
N GLU A 117 19.96 -3.47 -12.38
CA GLU A 117 20.50 -4.85 -12.45
C GLU A 117 20.34 -5.60 -11.13
N ALA A 118 20.72 -4.98 -10.00
CA ALA A 118 20.71 -5.62 -8.69
C ALA A 118 19.30 -5.91 -8.13
N LEU A 119 18.29 -5.10 -8.47
CA LEU A 119 16.94 -5.30 -7.93
C LEU A 119 16.19 -6.37 -8.68
N ARG A 120 16.51 -6.62 -9.96
CA ARG A 120 15.80 -7.64 -10.73
C ARG A 120 15.99 -9.03 -10.10
N SER A 121 17.23 -9.41 -9.78
CA SER A 121 17.51 -10.69 -9.13
C SER A 121 16.92 -10.75 -7.71
N VAL A 122 17.08 -9.68 -6.92
CA VAL A 122 16.55 -9.60 -5.56
C VAL A 122 15.03 -9.65 -5.54
N PHE A 123 14.36 -8.98 -6.47
CA PHE A 123 12.91 -8.97 -6.57
C PHE A 123 12.38 -10.31 -7.10
N GLU A 124 13.05 -10.93 -8.07
CA GLU A 124 12.76 -12.31 -8.48
C GLU A 124 12.86 -13.27 -7.28
N GLU A 125 13.90 -13.16 -6.46
CA GLU A 125 14.08 -13.96 -5.24
C GLU A 125 12.99 -13.68 -4.20
N VAL A 126 12.65 -12.40 -3.96
CA VAL A 126 11.62 -12.03 -2.99
C VAL A 126 10.26 -12.56 -3.43
N VAL A 127 9.89 -12.41 -4.70
CA VAL A 127 8.62 -12.92 -5.23
C VAL A 127 8.59 -14.44 -5.24
N LEU A 128 9.72 -15.10 -5.52
CA LEU A 128 9.85 -16.56 -5.38
C LEU A 128 9.64 -17.01 -3.93
N LEU A 129 10.23 -16.32 -2.96
CA LEU A 129 10.06 -16.62 -1.55
C LEU A 129 8.61 -16.39 -1.10
N LEU A 130 8.00 -15.28 -1.51
CA LEU A 130 6.60 -14.98 -1.20
C LEU A 130 5.63 -16.00 -1.82
N ALA A 131 5.91 -16.50 -3.02
CA ALA A 131 5.15 -17.56 -3.65
C ALA A 131 5.37 -18.93 -2.96
N GLN A 132 6.60 -19.23 -2.52
CA GLN A 132 6.92 -20.46 -1.80
C GLN A 132 6.22 -20.53 -0.44
N GLU A 133 6.14 -19.40 0.27
CA GLU A 133 5.41 -19.29 1.54
C GLU A 133 3.88 -19.26 1.36
N GLY A 134 3.38 -19.31 0.12
CA GLY A 134 1.94 -19.33 -0.19
C GLY A 134 1.24 -18.00 0.09
N LEU A 135 2.00 -16.90 0.19
CA LEU A 135 1.50 -15.57 0.54
C LEU A 135 1.20 -14.72 -0.69
N LEU A 136 1.56 -15.21 -1.88
CA LEU A 136 1.39 -14.51 -3.14
C LEU A 136 0.95 -15.51 -4.22
N SER A 137 -0.34 -15.50 -4.56
CA SER A 137 -0.86 -16.16 -5.75
C SER A 137 -0.58 -15.26 -6.95
N ILE A 138 0.43 -15.60 -7.75
CA ILE A 138 0.86 -14.82 -8.93
C ILE A 138 -0.08 -15.04 -10.15
N GLU A 139 -1.36 -15.31 -9.88
CA GLU A 139 -2.36 -15.47 -10.92
C GLU A 139 -3.06 -14.13 -11.27
N GLU A 140 -3.01 -13.11 -10.39
CA GLU A 140 -3.78 -11.87 -10.57
C GLU A 140 -2.92 -10.61 -10.64
N ILE A 141 -2.03 -10.54 -11.63
CA ILE A 141 -1.47 -9.24 -12.05
C ILE A 141 -1.94 -8.97 -13.47
N PHE A 142 -3.26 -8.86 -13.60
CA PHE A 142 -3.90 -8.29 -14.77
C PHE A 142 -4.53 -6.95 -14.40
N ILE A 143 -4.18 -6.00 -15.24
CA ILE A 143 -4.54 -4.59 -15.27
C ILE A 143 -6.05 -4.40 -15.10
N ASP A 144 -6.42 -3.35 -14.36
CA ASP A 144 -7.78 -2.88 -14.10
C ASP A 144 -8.78 -3.17 -15.23
N GLY A 145 -9.71 -4.08 -14.94
CA GLY A 145 -10.73 -4.54 -15.85
C GLY A 145 -10.98 -6.04 -15.68
N THR A 146 -12.14 -6.38 -15.11
CA THR A 146 -12.75 -7.73 -15.01
C THR A 146 -12.50 -8.52 -13.71
N LYS A 147 -13.53 -8.40 -12.86
CA LYS A 147 -13.98 -9.28 -11.76
C LYS A 147 -13.70 -10.77 -11.99
N ILE A 148 -12.83 -11.39 -11.18
CA ILE A 148 -12.85 -12.83 -10.85
C ILE A 148 -12.53 -13.00 -9.36
N GLU A 149 -13.12 -14.03 -8.77
CA GLU A 149 -13.45 -14.14 -7.36
C GLU A 149 -12.25 -14.43 -6.47
N ALA A 150 -12.24 -13.74 -5.31
CA ALA A 150 -11.42 -14.06 -4.17
C ALA A 150 -11.49 -15.56 -3.85
N ASN A 151 -10.47 -16.33 -4.23
CA ASN A 151 -10.31 -17.69 -3.75
C ASN A 151 -9.02 -17.83 -2.96
N ALA A 152 -9.17 -17.63 -1.65
CA ALA A 152 -8.22 -18.02 -0.64
C ALA A 152 -8.07 -19.56 -0.62
N ASN A 153 -7.27 -20.14 -1.51
CA ASN A 153 -7.04 -21.58 -1.47
C ASN A 153 -5.95 -21.93 -0.45
N ARG A 154 -6.40 -22.34 0.74
CA ARG A 154 -5.61 -23.10 1.72
C ARG A 154 -5.18 -24.42 1.08
N TYR A 155 -3.87 -24.67 1.04
CA TYR A 155 -3.18 -25.88 0.59
C TYR A 155 -3.04 -26.05 -0.92
N THR A 156 -1.80 -26.10 -1.42
CA THR A 156 -1.47 -26.92 -2.59
C THR A 156 0.02 -27.30 -2.59
N PHE A 157 0.29 -28.59 -2.46
CA PHE A 157 1.59 -29.21 -2.76
C PHE A 157 1.82 -29.10 -4.27
N VAL A 158 2.78 -28.29 -4.71
CA VAL A 158 3.07 -28.10 -6.15
C VAL A 158 4.36 -28.82 -6.53
N TRP A 159 4.27 -29.70 -7.54
CA TRP A 159 5.38 -30.52 -8.02
C TRP A 159 6.49 -29.66 -8.63
N ARG A 160 7.76 -30.04 -8.39
CA ARG A 160 9.00 -29.32 -8.76
C ARG A 160 9.05 -28.83 -10.21
N LYS A 161 8.41 -29.55 -11.16
CA LYS A 161 8.36 -29.21 -12.59
C LYS A 161 7.36 -28.08 -12.89
N ALA A 162 6.22 -28.06 -12.19
CA ALA A 162 5.25 -26.96 -12.25
C ALA A 162 5.84 -25.68 -11.61
N ILE A 163 6.64 -25.81 -10.55
CA ILE A 163 7.41 -24.68 -9.98
C ILE A 163 8.40 -24.11 -11.01
N ALA A 164 9.10 -24.94 -11.79
CA ALA A 164 10.05 -24.48 -12.80
C ALA A 164 9.36 -23.73 -13.97
N THR A 165 8.24 -24.24 -14.47
CA THR A 165 7.44 -23.56 -15.50
C THR A 165 6.74 -22.31 -14.95
N ASN A 166 6.31 -22.32 -13.69
CA ASN A 166 5.75 -21.16 -13.01
C ASN A 166 6.81 -20.07 -12.81
N LYS A 167 8.03 -20.44 -12.42
CA LYS A 167 9.15 -19.51 -12.24
C LYS A 167 9.46 -18.71 -13.52
N GLU A 168 9.42 -19.35 -14.68
CA GLU A 168 9.67 -18.64 -15.95
C GLU A 168 8.51 -17.70 -16.32
N LYS A 169 7.25 -18.11 -16.10
CA LYS A 169 6.08 -17.24 -16.28
C LYS A 169 6.10 -16.05 -15.31
N MET A 170 6.42 -16.30 -14.04
CA MET A 170 6.57 -15.28 -13.00
C MET A 170 7.63 -14.26 -13.40
N LYS A 171 8.79 -14.69 -13.93
CA LYS A 171 9.82 -13.78 -14.43
C LYS A 171 9.32 -12.89 -15.58
N GLN A 172 8.52 -13.44 -16.49
CA GLN A 172 7.94 -12.66 -17.59
C GLN A 172 6.93 -11.63 -17.08
N GLN A 173 6.04 -12.02 -16.16
CA GLN A 173 5.10 -11.11 -15.51
C GLN A 173 5.84 -10.02 -14.73
N LEU A 174 6.91 -10.38 -14.03
CA LEU A 174 7.76 -9.44 -13.30
C LEU A 174 8.39 -8.40 -14.21
N LYS A 175 8.89 -8.85 -15.36
CA LYS A 175 9.47 -7.97 -16.37
C LYS A 175 8.42 -6.98 -16.87
N HIS A 176 7.20 -7.45 -17.12
CA HIS A 176 6.10 -6.60 -17.54
C HIS A 176 5.71 -5.57 -16.46
N ILE A 177 5.61 -5.97 -15.19
CA ILE A 177 5.35 -5.06 -14.06
C ILE A 177 6.43 -4.01 -13.94
N TRP A 178 7.69 -4.41 -14.13
CA TRP A 178 8.82 -3.50 -14.08
C TRP A 178 8.81 -2.49 -15.22
N GLU A 179 8.58 -2.95 -16.45
CA GLU A 179 8.43 -2.09 -17.63
C GLU A 179 7.24 -1.13 -17.45
N TYR A 180 6.12 -1.64 -16.93
CA TYR A 180 4.96 -0.83 -16.59
C TYR A 180 5.28 0.23 -15.53
N ALA A 181 5.92 -0.14 -14.43
CA ALA A 181 6.30 0.77 -13.36
C ALA A 181 7.28 1.86 -13.85
N GLN A 182 8.18 1.54 -14.76
CA GLN A 182 9.03 2.54 -15.42
C GLN A 182 8.21 3.47 -16.32
N SER A 183 7.25 2.93 -17.08
CA SER A 183 6.39 3.76 -17.95
C SER A 183 5.50 4.72 -17.17
N VAL A 184 4.96 4.29 -16.03
CA VAL A 184 4.15 5.12 -15.13
C VAL A 184 5.01 6.24 -14.57
N ALA A 185 6.22 5.92 -14.12
CA ALA A 185 7.14 6.92 -13.61
C ALA A 185 7.53 7.98 -14.63
N ALA A 186 7.86 7.56 -15.85
CA ALA A 186 8.22 8.49 -16.91
C ALA A 186 7.07 9.44 -17.24
N LYS A 187 5.82 8.95 -17.27
CA LYS A 187 4.63 9.78 -17.47
C LYS A 187 4.38 10.73 -16.30
N GLU A 188 4.72 10.34 -15.07
CA GLU A 188 4.53 11.17 -13.88
C GLU A 188 5.54 12.31 -13.74
N ASP A 189 6.74 12.15 -14.28
CA ASP A 189 7.74 13.22 -14.35
C ASP A 189 7.26 14.36 -15.29
N GLU A 190 6.33 14.09 -16.22
CA GLU A 190 5.72 15.08 -17.11
C GLU A 190 4.51 15.80 -16.51
N LEU A 191 3.95 15.31 -15.39
CA LEU A 191 2.75 15.88 -14.78
C LEU A 191 3.11 17.01 -13.79
N PRO A 192 2.29 18.08 -13.73
CA PRO A 192 2.44 19.12 -12.73
C PRO A 192 2.20 18.57 -11.33
N ASP A 193 2.82 19.21 -10.33
CA ASP A 193 2.62 18.85 -8.94
C ASP A 193 1.14 19.03 -8.51
N PRO A 194 0.61 18.13 -7.65
CA PRO A 194 -0.75 18.24 -7.18
C PRO A 194 -0.97 19.57 -6.43
N PRO A 195 -2.17 20.15 -6.53
CA PRO A 195 -2.48 21.41 -5.87
C PRO A 195 -2.33 21.27 -4.35
N ASP A 196 -1.73 22.28 -3.72
CA ASP A 196 -1.58 22.36 -2.27
C ASP A 196 -2.91 22.75 -1.61
N PHE A 197 -3.34 22.00 -0.60
CA PHE A 197 -4.63 22.20 0.09
C PHE A 197 -4.52 23.12 1.31
N THR A 198 -3.41 23.81 1.51
CA THR A 198 -3.15 24.66 2.69
C THR A 198 -4.06 25.89 2.79
N THR A 199 -4.64 26.33 1.68
CA THR A 199 -5.59 27.45 1.61
C THR A 199 -7.01 26.98 1.32
N ILE A 200 -7.66 26.37 2.30
CA ILE A 200 -9.10 26.13 2.25
C ILE A 200 -9.80 27.45 2.59
N ASP A 201 -10.51 28.05 1.62
CA ASP A 201 -11.36 29.21 1.85
C ASP A 201 -12.58 28.81 2.70
N THR A 202 -12.51 29.08 4.01
CA THR A 202 -13.57 28.74 4.99
C THR A 202 -14.96 29.24 4.56
N GLU A 203 -15.04 30.39 3.89
CA GLU A 203 -16.29 31.00 3.41
C GLU A 203 -16.95 30.20 2.27
N LYS A 204 -16.16 29.61 1.36
CA LYS A 204 -16.67 28.76 0.28
C LYS A 204 -17.20 27.44 0.82
N VAL A 205 -16.57 26.90 1.85
CA VAL A 205 -17.04 25.69 2.54
C VAL A 205 -18.38 25.96 3.21
N GLN A 206 -18.50 27.05 3.97
CA GLN A 206 -19.74 27.39 4.67
C GLN A 206 -20.92 27.59 3.71
N SER A 207 -20.73 28.37 2.64
CA SER A 207 -21.78 28.59 1.63
C SER A 207 -22.19 27.33 0.87
N THR A 208 -21.32 26.31 0.80
CA THR A 208 -21.65 25.00 0.22
C THR A 208 -22.44 24.15 1.21
N VAL A 209 -22.08 24.19 2.49
CA VAL A 209 -22.80 23.50 3.58
C VAL A 209 -24.23 24.03 3.70
N ASP A 210 -24.41 25.35 3.64
CA ASP A 210 -25.74 25.97 3.73
C ASP A 210 -26.65 25.50 2.59
N LYS A 211 -26.13 25.41 1.36
CA LYS A 211 -26.86 24.86 0.20
C LYS A 211 -27.20 23.38 0.36
N LEU A 212 -26.29 22.57 0.92
CA LEU A 212 -26.54 21.15 1.17
C LEU A 212 -27.67 20.95 2.19
N ASN A 213 -27.67 21.75 3.26
CA ASN A 213 -28.72 21.72 4.28
C ASN A 213 -30.10 22.12 3.72
N GLU A 214 -30.15 23.09 2.78
CA GLU A 214 -31.38 23.45 2.07
C GLU A 214 -31.93 22.29 1.23
N VAL A 215 -31.05 21.55 0.54
CA VAL A 215 -31.44 20.39 -0.28
C VAL A 215 -31.94 19.24 0.59
N GLU A 216 -31.28 18.92 1.70
CA GLU A 216 -31.72 17.84 2.60
C GLU A 216 -33.12 18.08 3.18
N ASN A 217 -33.46 19.34 3.50
CA ASN A 217 -34.80 19.69 3.98
C ASN A 217 -35.91 19.45 2.94
N SER A 218 -35.57 19.39 1.64
CA SER A 218 -36.51 19.09 0.56
C SER A 218 -36.69 17.58 0.32
N VAL A 219 -35.74 16.74 0.75
CA VAL A 219 -35.77 15.29 0.54
C VAL A 219 -36.43 14.59 1.73
N LYS A 220 -37.74 14.32 1.61
CA LYS A 220 -38.44 13.45 2.57
C LYS A 220 -37.98 12.00 2.37
N LEU A 221 -37.07 11.52 3.23
CA LEU A 221 -36.66 10.11 3.27
C LEU A 221 -37.87 9.21 3.53
N THR A 222 -38.29 8.46 2.50
CA THR A 222 -39.39 7.51 2.58
C THR A 222 -38.89 6.15 3.06
N THR A 223 -39.44 5.73 4.21
CA THR A 223 -39.43 4.38 4.79
C THR A 223 -38.16 3.96 5.57
N PRO A 224 -38.31 3.47 6.83
CA PRO A 224 -37.18 2.99 7.63
C PRO A 224 -36.60 1.71 7.03
N ILE A 225 -35.31 1.74 6.68
CA ILE A 225 -34.56 0.58 6.20
C ILE A 225 -34.30 -0.36 7.39
N ARG A 226 -35.00 -1.49 7.45
CA ARG A 226 -34.73 -2.56 8.43
C ARG A 226 -33.46 -3.33 8.02
N PHE A 227 -32.31 -2.93 8.54
CA PHE A 227 -31.12 -3.79 8.51
C PHE A 227 -31.22 -4.86 9.61
N LYS A 228 -31.32 -6.13 9.23
CA LYS A 228 -31.14 -7.25 10.17
C LYS A 228 -29.67 -7.27 10.60
N LEU A 229 -29.40 -6.86 11.83
CA LEU A 229 -28.10 -7.08 12.46
C LEU A 229 -27.95 -8.58 12.73
N THR A 230 -27.26 -9.30 11.86
CA THR A 230 -26.71 -10.62 12.21
C THR A 230 -25.62 -10.40 13.23
N THR A 231 -25.94 -10.61 14.51
CA THR A 231 -24.95 -10.65 15.59
C THR A 231 -24.08 -11.89 15.38
N CYS A 232 -22.86 -11.73 14.88
CA CYS A 232 -21.82 -12.76 15.00
C CYS A 232 -21.50 -12.91 16.49
N SER A 233 -22.13 -13.89 17.16
CA SER A 233 -21.76 -14.29 18.52
C SER A 233 -20.30 -14.76 18.50
N GLY A 234 -19.47 -14.13 19.33
CA GLY A 234 -18.10 -14.56 19.57
C GLY A 234 -18.05 -16.04 19.97
N ARG A 235 -17.12 -16.77 19.36
CA ARG A 235 -16.63 -18.03 19.92
C ARG A 235 -15.39 -17.68 20.76
N ASN A 236 -15.49 -18.04 22.04
CA ASN A 236 -14.42 -18.08 23.02
C ASN A 236 -13.19 -18.83 22.50
#